data_AF-A0A2N2G302-F1
#
_entry.id   AF-A0A2N2G302-F1
#
_cell.length_a   1.000
_cell.length_b   1.000
_cell.length_c   1.000
_cell.angle_alpha   90.00
_cell.angle_beta   90.00
_cell.angle_gamma   90.00
#
_symmetry.space_group_name_H-M   'P 1'
#
loop_
_entity.id
_entity.type
_entity.pdbx_description
1 polymer ?
#
loop_
_entity_poly.entity_id
_entity_poly.type
_entity_poly.pdbx_seq_one_letter_code
_entity_poly.pdbx_strand_id
1 'polypeptide(L)'
;MIKTPVRVKTFKINDMDVTGKSNSTILEVANEHQIKIPTLCYLEGLSCVGACRMCLVEVKGSDKLIPACTSKIKEGMEVITHSPLVENHRKMILSMMI
;
A
#
# COMPACT_ATOMS: atom_id res chain seq x y z
N MET A 1 -26.36 -15.48 5.72
CA MET A 1 -24.94 -15.11 5.50
C MET A 1 -24.75 -14.72 4.04
N ILE A 2 -24.85 -13.43 3.71
CA ILE A 2 -24.78 -12.96 2.32
C ILE A 2 -23.30 -12.85 1.94
N LYS A 3 -22.78 -13.81 1.16
CA LYS A 3 -21.45 -13.70 0.55
C LYS A 3 -21.48 -12.55 -0.44
N THR A 4 -20.95 -11.38 -0.06
CA THR A 4 -20.72 -10.28 -1.02
C THR A 4 -19.90 -10.83 -2.19
N PRO A 5 -20.29 -10.59 -3.46
CA PRO A 5 -19.53 -11.07 -4.60
C PRO A 5 -18.11 -10.50 -4.53
N VAL A 6 -17.11 -11.38 -4.46
CA VAL A 6 -15.70 -10.99 -4.41
C VAL A 6 -15.31 -10.45 -5.78
N ARG A 7 -15.37 -9.12 -5.94
CA ARG A 7 -14.94 -8.46 -7.17
C ARG A 7 -13.41 -8.36 -7.17
N VAL A 8 -12.76 -8.83 -8.22
CA VAL A 8 -11.32 -8.65 -8.45
C VAL A 8 -11.12 -7.30 -9.13
N LYS A 9 -10.03 -6.61 -8.75
CA LYS A 9 -9.60 -5.37 -9.40
C LYS A 9 -8.20 -5.52 -9.95
N THR A 10 -7.92 -4.88 -11.09
CA THR A 10 -6.60 -4.84 -11.71
C THR A 10 -6.00 -3.45 -11.57
N PHE A 11 -4.72 -3.39 -11.22
CA PHE A 11 -3.99 -2.15 -11.07
C PHE A 11 -2.48 -2.39 -11.23
N LYS A 12 -1.66 -1.33 -11.21
CA LYS A 12 -0.20 -1.44 -11.37
C LYS A 12 0.54 -1.15 -10.07
N ILE A 13 1.58 -1.93 -9.78
CA ILE A 13 2.60 -1.61 -8.76
C ILE A 13 3.98 -1.67 -9.41
N ASN A 14 4.72 -0.55 -9.41
CA ASN A 14 6.02 -0.41 -10.09
C ASN A 14 5.97 -0.90 -11.55
N ASP A 15 4.96 -0.42 -12.30
CA ASP A 15 4.67 -0.80 -13.70
C ASP A 15 4.27 -2.27 -13.95
N MET A 16 4.24 -3.12 -12.91
CA MET A 16 3.74 -4.50 -13.00
C MET A 16 2.23 -4.55 -12.79
N ASP A 17 1.51 -5.21 -13.70
CA ASP A 17 0.08 -5.46 -13.56
C ASP A 17 -0.18 -6.52 -12.48
N VAL A 18 -0.98 -6.16 -11.49
CA VAL A 18 -1.35 -7.00 -10.36
C VAL A 18 -2.86 -7.02 -10.18
N THR A 19 -3.36 -8.11 -9.61
CA THR A 19 -4.77 -8.28 -9.29
C THR A 19 -4.97 -8.53 -7.82
N GLY A 20 -6.03 -7.97 -7.24
CA GLY A 20 -6.39 -8.19 -5.84
C GLY A 20 -7.91 -8.17 -5.62
N LYS A 21 -8.34 -8.63 -4.44
CA LYS A 21 -9.75 -8.56 -4.03
C LYS A 21 -10.11 -7.10 -3.78
N SER A 22 -11.32 -6.68 -4.14
CA SER A 22 -11.76 -5.27 -4.02
C SER A 22 -11.64 -4.64 -2.64
N ASN A 23 -11.66 -5.48 -1.59
CA ASN A 23 -11.56 -5.09 -0.19
C ASN A 23 -10.12 -5.20 0.35
N SER A 24 -9.16 -5.69 -0.44
CA SER A 24 -7.76 -5.74 -0.05
C SER A 24 -7.15 -4.34 -0.06
N THR A 25 -6.17 -4.16 0.82
CA THR A 25 -5.30 -3.00 0.87
C THR A 25 -4.17 -3.14 -0.15
N ILE A 26 -3.52 -2.02 -0.48
CA ILE A 26 -2.34 -2.04 -1.36
C ILE A 26 -1.24 -2.92 -0.77
N LEU A 27 -1.03 -2.87 0.56
CA LEU A 27 -0.02 -3.68 1.24
C LEU A 27 -0.30 -5.18 1.16
N GLU A 28 -1.55 -5.60 1.34
CA GLU A 28 -1.93 -7.02 1.23
C GLU A 28 -1.65 -7.55 -0.17
N VAL A 29 -2.06 -6.81 -1.22
CA VAL A 29 -1.79 -7.22 -2.60
C VAL A 29 -0.28 -7.19 -2.89
N ALA A 30 0.44 -6.17 -2.43
CA ALA A 30 1.89 -6.11 -2.60
C ALA A 30 2.58 -7.35 -1.99
N ASN A 31 2.18 -7.76 -0.78
CA ASN A 31 2.71 -8.96 -0.14
C ASN A 31 2.38 -10.25 -0.91
N GLU A 32 1.13 -10.40 -1.40
CA GLU A 32 0.71 -11.55 -2.24
C GLU A 32 1.56 -11.67 -3.52
N HIS A 33 1.99 -10.54 -4.09
CA HIS A 33 2.84 -10.47 -5.28
C HIS A 33 4.35 -10.35 -4.97
N GLN A 34 4.76 -10.62 -3.72
CA GLN A 34 6.17 -10.57 -3.27
C GLN A 34 6.85 -9.19 -3.38
N ILE A 35 6.06 -8.11 -3.48
CA ILE A 35 6.53 -6.73 -3.50
C ILE A 35 6.63 -6.24 -2.05
N LYS A 36 7.86 -6.07 -1.56
CA LYS A 36 8.09 -5.65 -0.17
C LYS A 36 7.84 -4.14 0.00
N ILE A 37 6.87 -3.81 0.85
CA ILE A 37 6.67 -2.46 1.37
C ILE A 37 6.99 -2.49 2.87
N PRO A 38 7.94 -1.67 3.35
CA PRO A 38 8.35 -1.72 4.75
C PRO A 38 7.22 -1.26 5.68
N THR A 39 7.06 -1.98 6.79
CA THR A 39 6.06 -1.69 7.83
C THR A 39 6.70 -1.84 9.20
N LEU A 40 6.21 -1.07 10.17
CA LEU A 40 6.62 -1.20 11.59
C LEU A 40 5.43 -1.52 12.50
N CYS A 41 4.24 -0.99 12.17
CA CYS A 41 3.02 -1.18 12.97
C CYS A 41 1.98 -2.11 12.33
N TYR A 42 2.32 -2.77 11.22
CA TYR A 42 1.42 -3.74 10.58
C TYR A 42 1.71 -5.12 11.12
N LEU A 43 0.67 -5.81 11.58
CA LEU A 43 0.72 -7.22 11.96
C LEU A 43 -0.45 -7.93 11.28
N GLU A 44 -0.15 -9.02 10.60
CA GLU A 44 -1.15 -9.84 9.92
C GLU A 44 -2.18 -10.37 10.92
N GLY A 45 -3.46 -10.33 10.55
CA GLY A 45 -4.57 -10.72 11.42
C GLY A 45 -5.02 -9.65 12.43
N LEU A 46 -4.33 -8.50 12.52
CA LEU A 46 -4.78 -7.36 13.33
C LEU A 46 -5.24 -6.18 12.47
N SER A 47 -6.14 -5.37 13.04
CA SER A 47 -6.58 -4.12 12.43
C SER A 47 -5.41 -3.16 12.27
N CYS A 48 -5.20 -2.65 11.06
CA CYS A 48 -4.12 -1.72 10.81
C CYS A 48 -4.51 -0.27 11.09
N VAL A 49 -3.67 0.45 11.84
CA VAL A 49 -3.89 1.84 12.25
C VAL A 49 -3.15 2.87 11.38
N GLY A 50 -2.16 2.44 10.60
CA GLY A 50 -1.34 3.34 9.77
C GLY A 50 -0.48 4.34 10.54
N ALA A 51 -0.16 4.04 11.80
CA ALA A 51 0.55 4.95 12.71
C ALA A 51 2.02 5.18 12.30
N CYS A 52 2.75 4.12 11.91
CA CYS A 52 4.19 4.24 11.66
C CYS A 52 4.57 4.99 10.38
N ARG A 53 3.63 5.17 9.43
CA ARG A 53 3.85 5.82 8.12
C ARG A 53 5.01 5.26 7.28
N MET A 54 5.58 4.11 7.64
CA MET A 54 6.66 3.48 6.86
C MET A 54 6.16 2.92 5.52
N CYS A 55 4.90 2.49 5.49
CA CYS A 55 4.25 1.90 4.32
C CYS A 55 3.75 2.92 3.28
N LEU A 56 4.21 4.18 3.35
CA LEU A 56 3.81 5.20 2.38
C LEU A 56 4.25 4.79 0.97
N VAL A 57 3.34 5.02 0.03
CA VAL A 57 3.52 4.81 -1.41
C VAL A 57 2.98 6.00 -2.17
N GLU A 58 3.54 6.22 -3.35
CA GLU A 58 3.07 7.23 -4.29
C GLU A 58 2.02 6.61 -5.22
N VAL A 59 1.02 7.40 -5.61
CA VAL A 59 0.01 6.99 -6.59
C VAL A 59 -0.03 8.04 -7.68
N LYS A 60 0.12 7.63 -8.95
CA LYS A 60 0.07 8.58 -10.06
C LYS A 60 -1.26 9.34 -10.07
N GLY A 61 -1.18 10.64 -10.28
CA GLY A 61 -2.33 11.55 -10.21
C GLY A 61 -2.74 11.98 -8.79
N SER A 62 -1.98 11.60 -7.75
CA SER A 62 -2.15 12.13 -6.40
C SER A 62 -0.93 12.93 -5.94
N ASP A 63 -1.16 14.12 -5.40
CA ASP A 63 -0.09 14.98 -4.86
C ASP A 63 0.39 14.53 -3.47
N LYS A 64 -0.20 13.47 -2.91
CA LYS A 64 0.06 13.01 -1.54
C LYS A 64 0.50 11.56 -1.54
N LEU A 65 1.48 11.26 -0.68
CA LEU A 65 1.78 9.88 -0.32
C LEU A 65 0.64 9.28 0.50
N ILE A 66 0.25 8.06 0.17
CA ILE A 66 -0.82 7.35 0.87
C ILE A 66 -0.28 6.12 1.60
N PRO A 67 -0.83 5.77 2.77
CA PRO A 67 -0.40 4.58 3.50
C PRO A 67 -0.91 3.31 2.81
N ALA A 68 -0.02 2.43 2.35
CA ALA A 68 -0.41 1.19 1.69
C ALA A 68 -1.20 0.23 2.61
N CYS A 69 -0.96 0.28 3.92
CA CYS A 69 -1.55 -0.64 4.90
C CYS A 69 -3.04 -0.39 5.21
N THR A 70 -3.58 0.79 4.88
CA THR A 70 -5.00 1.13 5.11
C THR A 70 -5.72 1.51 3.82
N SER A 71 -4.98 1.93 2.79
CA SER A 71 -5.55 2.35 1.51
C SER A 71 -6.03 1.13 0.71
N LYS A 72 -7.30 1.15 0.30
CA LYS A 72 -7.91 0.09 -0.52
C LYS A 72 -7.54 0.23 -1.99
N ILE A 73 -7.44 -0.91 -2.67
CA ILE A 73 -7.14 -0.92 -4.11
C ILE A 73 -8.29 -0.36 -4.94
N LYS A 74 -7.95 0.34 -6.02
CA LYS A 74 -8.88 0.91 -7.00
C LYS A 74 -8.50 0.39 -8.40
N GLU A 75 -9.49 0.23 -9.25
CA GLU A 75 -9.26 -0.20 -10.63
C GLU A 75 -8.37 0.82 -11.35
N GLY A 76 -7.37 0.34 -12.09
CA GLY A 76 -6.50 1.16 -12.92
C GLY A 76 -5.58 2.12 -12.15
N MET A 77 -5.45 1.99 -10.82
CA MET A 77 -4.50 2.81 -10.07
C MET A 77 -3.06 2.42 -10.38
N GLU A 78 -2.14 3.38 -10.32
CA GLU A 78 -0.71 3.12 -10.54
C GLU A 78 0.06 3.50 -9.28
N VAL A 79 0.61 2.50 -8.60
CA VAL A 79 1.33 2.64 -7.34
C VAL A 79 2.83 2.57 -7.60
N ILE A 80 3.56 3.52 -7.02
CA ILE A 80 5.03 3.53 -7.01
C ILE A 80 5.47 3.35 -5.56
N THR A 81 6.18 2.26 -5.30
CA THR A 81 6.61 1.88 -3.94
C THR A 81 7.98 2.44 -3.55
N HIS A 82 8.77 2.83 -4.55
CA HIS A 82 10.11 3.39 -4.45
C HIS A 82 10.21 4.59 -5.40
N SER A 83 10.20 5.78 -4.82
CA SER A 83 10.48 7.03 -5.51
C SER A 83 11.31 7.92 -4.60
N PRO A 84 12.04 8.92 -5.13
CA PRO A 84 12.80 9.85 -4.29
C PRO A 84 11.95 10.49 -3.19
N LEU A 85 10.68 10.79 -3.48
CA LEU A 85 9.72 11.32 -2.51
C LEU A 85 9.44 10.32 -1.37
N VAL A 86 9.12 9.07 -1.72
CA VAL A 86 8.85 8.00 -0.74
C VAL A 86 10.07 7.73 0.14
N GLU A 87 11.25 7.65 -0.46
CA GLU A 87 12.50 7.39 0.28
C GLU A 87 12.86 8.52 1.24
N ASN A 88 12.73 9.77 0.79
CA ASN A 88 12.99 10.94 1.64
C ASN A 88 12.02 10.98 2.84
N HIS A 89 10.73 10.66 2.62
CA HIS A 89 9.77 10.57 3.71
C HIS A 89 10.10 9.45 4.70
N ARG A 90 10.49 8.26 4.22
CA ARG A 90 10.87 7.15 5.11
C ARG A 90 12.11 7.50 5.94
N LYS A 91 13.13 8.13 5.33
CA LYS A 91 14.32 8.62 6.03
C LYS A 91 13.95 9.65 7.10
N MET A 92 13.12 10.64 6.76
CA MET A 92 12.64 11.65 7.70
C MET A 92 11.93 11.01 8.90
N ILE A 93 11.01 10.06 8.66
CA ILE A 93 10.28 9.36 9.73
C ILE A 93 11.26 8.65 10.66
N LEU A 94 12.25 7.93 10.12
CA LEU A 94 13.26 7.25 10.92
C LEU A 94 14.11 8.23 11.72
N SER A 95 14.49 9.37 11.14
CA SER A 95 15.25 10.42 11.83
C SER A 95 14.47 11.08 12.98
N MET A 96 13.14 10.98 13.01
CA MET A 96 12.30 11.50 14.10
C MET A 96 12.08 10.47 15.23
N MET A 97 12.45 9.21 15.02
CA MET A 97 12.29 8.12 15.99
C MET A 97 13.55 7.86 16.82
N ILE A 98 14.66 8.52 16.49
CA ILE A 98 15.97 8.44 17.15
C ILE A 98 16.21 9.77 17.84
#